data_AF-A9P694-F1
#
_entry.id   AF-A9P694-F1
#
_cell.length_a   1.000
_cell.length_b   1.000
_cell.length_c   1.000
_cell.angle_alpha   90.00
_cell.angle_beta   90.00
_cell.angle_gamma   90.00
#
_symmetry.space_group_name_H-M   'P 1'
#
loop_
_entity.id
_entity.type
_entity.pdbx_description
1 polymer ?
#
loop_
_entity_poly.entity_id
_entity_poly.type
_entity_poly.pdbx_seq_one_letter_code
_entity_poly.pdbx_strand_id
1 'polypeptide(L)'
;AAPYIGTDLVQWIWGGFSVDNATLTRFFTFHFILPFAIAGASMIHLLFLHQTGSSNPTGLSSDPDKVPFHAYYSYKDALGFIILLTLLASLSMFSPNLLGDPDNFTPANPLVTPPHIKPEWYFLFAYAILRSIPNKLGGVLALLFSILILFLMPLLHTSRQRTLMFRPLAKLFFWTIVANMVILTW
;
A
#
# COMPACT_ATOMS: atom_id res chain seq x y z
N ALA A 1 1.31 -10.40 -18.53
CA ALA A 1 0.17 -10.51 -19.47
C ALA A 1 0.26 -9.53 -20.65
N ALA A 2 1.32 -8.72 -20.75
CA ALA A 2 1.53 -7.81 -21.87
C ALA A 2 1.58 -8.59 -23.20
N PRO A 3 0.78 -8.21 -24.21
CA PRO A 3 0.85 -8.82 -25.53
C PRO A 3 2.24 -8.67 -26.15
N TYR A 4 2.66 -9.67 -26.94
CA TYR A 4 3.92 -9.73 -27.70
C TYR A 4 5.20 -9.81 -26.88
N ILE A 5 5.40 -8.95 -25.89
CA ILE A 5 6.65 -8.82 -25.12
C ILE A 5 6.61 -9.48 -23.74
N GLY A 6 5.45 -10.03 -23.34
CA GLY A 6 5.21 -10.46 -21.96
C GLY A 6 6.10 -11.60 -21.49
N THR A 7 6.41 -12.57 -22.36
CA THR A 7 7.32 -13.69 -22.04
C THR A 7 8.73 -13.22 -21.82
N ASP A 8 9.21 -12.36 -22.71
CA ASP A 8 10.59 -11.86 -22.71
C ASP A 8 10.83 -10.98 -21.48
N LEU A 9 9.87 -10.12 -21.12
CA LEU A 9 9.93 -9.32 -19.91
C LEU A 9 10.00 -10.17 -18.64
N VAL A 10 9.22 -11.25 -18.56
CA VAL A 10 9.22 -12.14 -17.40
C VAL A 10 10.57 -12.86 -17.26
N GLN A 11 11.08 -13.43 -18.36
CA GLN A 11 12.38 -14.10 -18.37
C GLN A 11 13.53 -13.13 -18.09
N TRP A 12 13.43 -11.89 -18.58
CA TRP A 12 14.38 -10.82 -18.27
C TRP A 12 14.39 -10.48 -16.78
N ILE A 13 13.21 -10.34 -16.15
CA ILE A 13 13.08 -10.10 -14.71
C ILE A 13 13.62 -11.29 -13.91
N TRP A 14 13.39 -12.53 -14.33
CA TRP A 14 13.91 -13.71 -13.65
C TRP A 14 15.43 -13.88 -13.85
N GLY A 15 15.95 -13.50 -15.01
CA GLY A 15 17.32 -13.81 -15.41
C GLY A 15 17.51 -15.23 -15.88
N GLY A 16 16.44 -15.87 -16.37
CA GLY A 16 16.38 -17.27 -16.72
C GLY A 16 14.96 -17.70 -17.08
N PHE A 17 14.74 -19.00 -17.20
CA PHE A 17 13.43 -19.57 -17.57
C PHE A 17 12.46 -19.74 -16.40
N SER A 18 12.97 -19.65 -15.16
CA SER A 18 12.21 -19.77 -13.91
C SER A 18 12.82 -18.87 -12.84
N VAL A 19 12.11 -18.72 -11.72
CA VAL A 19 12.66 -18.08 -10.51
C VAL A 19 13.76 -18.97 -9.95
N ASP A 20 14.98 -18.44 -9.85
CA ASP A 20 16.17 -19.16 -9.35
C ASP A 20 17.17 -18.17 -8.70
N ASN A 21 18.40 -18.60 -8.42
CA ASN A 21 19.44 -17.81 -7.75
C ASN A 21 19.65 -16.42 -8.38
N ALA A 22 19.65 -16.32 -9.71
CA ALA A 22 19.76 -15.04 -10.41
C ALA A 22 18.62 -14.08 -10.03
N THR A 23 17.40 -14.59 -9.81
CA THR A 23 16.24 -13.82 -9.36
C THR A 23 16.36 -13.42 -7.88
N LEU A 24 16.85 -14.32 -7.03
CA LEU A 24 17.00 -14.04 -5.60
C LEU A 24 18.05 -12.94 -5.36
N THR A 25 19.23 -13.04 -5.99
CA THR A 25 20.30 -12.04 -5.83
C THR A 25 19.83 -10.65 -6.27
N ARG A 26 19.16 -10.53 -7.42
CA ARG A 26 18.66 -9.22 -7.89
C ARG A 26 17.52 -8.69 -7.01
N PHE A 27 16.62 -9.54 -6.53
CA PHE A 27 15.52 -9.11 -5.67
C PHE A 27 16.05 -8.62 -4.32
N PHE A 28 17.10 -9.24 -3.79
CA PHE A 28 17.81 -8.71 -2.63
C PHE A 28 18.42 -7.32 -2.93
N THR A 29 19.11 -7.15 -4.07
CA THR A 29 19.66 -5.84 -4.46
C THR A 29 18.57 -4.77 -4.62
N PHE A 30 17.45 -5.10 -5.28
CA PHE A 30 16.31 -4.18 -5.41
C PHE A 30 15.68 -3.85 -4.07
N HIS A 31 15.45 -4.86 -3.23
CA HIS A 31 14.92 -4.69 -1.88
C HIS A 31 15.83 -3.81 -1.02
N PHE A 32 17.15 -3.88 -1.20
CA PHE A 32 18.09 -3.02 -0.50
C PHE A 32 18.03 -1.56 -0.98
N ILE A 33 17.99 -1.30 -2.29
CA ILE A 33 18.05 0.08 -2.81
C ILE A 33 16.70 0.81 -2.72
N LEU A 34 15.57 0.10 -2.87
CA LEU A 34 14.24 0.72 -2.92
C LEU A 34 13.86 1.52 -1.66
N PRO A 35 14.17 1.09 -0.42
CA PRO A 35 13.94 1.90 0.78
C PRO A 35 14.62 3.28 0.73
N PHE A 36 15.82 3.39 0.17
CA PHE A 36 16.51 4.66 0.01
C PHE A 36 15.85 5.54 -1.07
N ALA A 37 15.38 4.93 -2.16
CA ALA A 37 14.58 5.63 -3.16
C ALA A 37 13.27 6.17 -2.56
N ILE A 38 12.60 5.38 -1.71
CA ILE A 38 11.39 5.80 -0.98
C ILE A 38 11.70 6.94 0.00
N ALA A 39 12.84 6.91 0.69
CA ALA A 39 13.27 8.02 1.55
C ALA A 39 13.45 9.32 0.73
N GLY A 40 14.10 9.24 -0.44
CA GLY A 40 14.23 10.38 -1.35
C GLY A 40 12.89 10.90 -1.86
N ALA A 41 11.99 10.01 -2.28
CA ALA A 41 10.62 10.37 -2.67
C ALA A 41 9.83 11.01 -1.50
N SER A 42 10.03 10.53 -0.27
CA SER A 42 9.39 11.10 0.93
C SER A 42 9.87 12.52 1.22
N MET A 43 11.15 12.83 0.98
CA MET A 43 11.65 14.22 1.08
C MET A 43 11.00 15.14 0.05
N ILE A 44 10.85 14.68 -1.20
CA ILE A 44 10.15 15.44 -2.25
C ILE A 44 8.67 15.64 -1.86
N HIS A 45 8.03 14.60 -1.33
CA HIS A 45 6.67 14.69 -0.82
C HIS A 45 6.53 15.77 0.27
N LEU A 46 7.43 15.78 1.27
CA LEU A 46 7.44 16.79 2.34
C LEU A 46 7.74 18.20 1.82
N LEU A 47 8.61 18.34 0.82
CA LEU A 47 8.89 19.63 0.17
C LEU A 47 7.62 20.23 -0.42
N PHE A 48 6.86 19.45 -1.20
CA PHE A 48 5.59 19.92 -1.77
C PHE A 48 4.54 20.19 -0.70
N LEU A 49 4.48 19.37 0.36
CA LEU A 49 3.59 19.62 1.49
C LEU A 49 3.92 20.96 2.16
N HIS A 50 5.20 21.30 2.33
CA HIS A 50 5.63 22.54 2.97
C HIS A 50 5.33 23.80 2.13
N GLN A 51 5.13 23.67 0.81
CA GLN A 51 4.74 24.81 -0.02
C GLN A 51 3.32 25.29 0.29
N THR A 52 2.40 24.39 0.65
CA THR A 52 1.00 24.73 0.93
C THR A 52 0.64 24.64 2.41
N GLY A 53 1.41 23.90 3.20
CA GLY A 53 1.07 23.48 4.56
C GLY A 53 0.02 22.36 4.60
N SER A 54 -0.23 21.85 5.80
CA SER A 54 -1.21 20.80 6.07
C SER A 54 -2.65 21.29 5.91
N SER A 55 -3.53 20.42 5.42
CA SER A 55 -4.97 20.63 5.52
C SER A 55 -5.47 20.36 6.94
N ASN A 56 -6.69 20.79 7.25
CA ASN A 56 -7.37 20.51 8.51
C ASN A 56 -8.74 19.83 8.26
N PRO A 57 -9.41 19.27 9.29
CA PRO A 57 -10.66 18.51 9.12
C PRO A 57 -11.81 19.28 8.45
N THR A 58 -11.89 20.59 8.64
CA THR A 58 -12.95 21.43 8.06
C THR A 58 -12.77 21.66 6.56
N GLY A 59 -11.52 21.56 6.07
CA GLY A 59 -11.16 21.86 4.68
C GLY A 59 -11.08 23.34 4.34
N LEU A 60 -11.32 24.24 5.30
CA LEU A 60 -11.16 25.69 5.18
C LEU A 60 -9.69 26.09 5.37
N SER A 61 -9.31 27.33 5.02
CA SER A 61 -7.97 27.82 5.37
C SER A 61 -7.80 27.86 6.89
N SER A 62 -6.69 27.31 7.36
CA SER A 62 -6.27 27.37 8.77
C SER A 62 -5.29 28.52 9.05
N ASP A 63 -4.99 29.39 8.07
CA ASP A 63 -4.08 30.53 8.26
C ASP A 63 -4.41 31.42 9.47
N PRO A 64 -5.69 31.70 9.80
CA PRO A 64 -6.03 32.54 10.94
C PRO A 64 -5.69 31.94 12.30
N ASP A 65 -5.50 30.62 12.38
CA ASP A 65 -5.37 29.87 13.65
C ASP A 65 -4.21 28.85 13.58
N LYS A 66 -3.06 29.31 13.06
CA LYS A 66 -1.84 28.50 13.02
C LYS A 66 -1.16 28.50 14.38
N VAL A 67 -0.75 27.31 14.82
CA VAL A 67 0.14 27.12 15.98
C VAL A 67 1.52 26.64 15.52
N PRO A 68 2.60 26.94 16.26
CA PRO A 68 3.92 26.40 15.95
C PRO A 68 3.91 24.86 16.07
N PHE A 69 4.73 24.19 15.25
CA PHE A 69 4.80 22.73 15.26
C PHE A 69 5.26 22.19 16.62
N HIS A 70 6.32 22.78 17.15
CA HIS A 70 6.77 22.56 18.51
C HIS A 70 6.10 23.60 19.44
N ALA A 71 5.53 23.22 20.59
CA ALA A 71 5.56 21.90 21.22
C ALA A 71 4.37 20.98 20.87
N TYR A 72 3.32 21.52 20.24
CA TYR A 72 2.01 20.88 20.10
C TYR A 72 2.07 19.55 19.33
N TYR A 73 2.54 19.58 18.09
CA TYR A 73 2.59 18.38 17.25
C TYR A 73 3.79 17.49 17.61
N SER A 74 4.90 18.04 18.10
CA SER A 74 6.02 17.23 18.59
C SER A 74 5.62 16.27 19.71
N TYR A 75 4.89 16.75 20.74
CA TYR A 75 4.42 15.87 21.83
C TYR A 75 3.31 14.93 21.37
N LYS A 76 2.42 15.38 20.50
CA LYS A 76 1.38 14.52 19.91
C LYS A 76 1.98 13.38 19.09
N ASP A 77 3.00 13.65 18.29
CA ASP A 77 3.71 12.65 17.49
C ASP A 77 4.50 11.70 18.38
N ALA A 78 5.15 12.20 19.45
CA ALA A 78 5.83 11.36 20.43
C ALA A 78 4.87 10.35 21.08
N LEU A 79 3.66 10.77 21.45
CA LEU A 79 2.62 9.85 21.93
C LEU A 79 2.22 8.82 20.86
N GLY A 80 2.07 9.25 19.61
CA GLY A 80 1.82 8.34 18.48
C GLY A 80 2.90 7.29 18.30
N PHE A 81 4.19 7.67 18.38
CA PHE A 81 5.31 6.75 18.33
C PHE A 81 5.33 5.77 19.51
N ILE A 82 5.02 6.22 20.73
CA ILE A 82 4.91 5.34 21.90
C ILE A 82 3.84 4.26 21.66
N ILE A 83 2.67 4.64 21.15
CA ILE A 83 1.59 3.69 20.84
C ILE A 83 2.03 2.71 19.74
N LEU A 84 2.60 3.22 18.63
CA LEU A 84 3.09 2.39 17.53
C LEU A 84 4.14 1.36 17.98
N LEU A 85 5.16 1.82 18.71
CA LEU A 85 6.24 0.95 19.20
C LEU A 85 5.73 -0.07 20.21
N THR A 86 4.76 0.30 21.06
CA THR A 86 4.14 -0.64 22.01
C THR A 86 3.39 -1.75 21.28
N LEU A 87 2.61 -1.40 20.25
CA LEU A 87 1.89 -2.39 19.42
C LEU A 87 2.84 -3.27 18.60
N LEU A 88 3.91 -2.69 18.04
CA LEU A 88 4.91 -3.45 17.32
C LEU A 88 5.68 -4.41 18.24
N ALA A 89 6.10 -3.93 19.41
CA ALA A 89 6.77 -4.75 20.41
C ALA A 89 5.87 -5.87 20.92
N SER A 90 4.58 -5.59 21.19
CA SER A 90 3.65 -6.62 21.64
C SER A 90 3.41 -7.69 20.57
N LEU A 91 3.24 -7.31 19.30
CA LEU A 91 3.13 -8.26 18.19
C LEU A 91 4.41 -9.12 18.13
N SER A 92 5.58 -8.49 18.14
CA SER A 92 6.87 -9.17 17.95
C SER A 92 7.24 -10.09 19.12
N MET A 93 6.89 -9.71 20.36
CA MET A 93 7.23 -10.49 21.56
C MET A 93 6.20 -11.56 21.88
N PHE A 94 4.90 -11.26 21.77
CA PHE A 94 3.86 -12.18 22.21
C PHE A 94 3.26 -13.01 21.08
N SER A 95 3.33 -12.55 19.83
CA SER A 95 2.67 -13.22 18.69
C SER A 95 3.37 -12.98 17.35
N PRO A 96 4.68 -13.25 17.23
CA PRO A 96 5.50 -12.85 16.07
C PRO A 96 5.02 -13.41 14.74
N ASN A 97 4.35 -14.57 14.76
CA ASN A 97 3.88 -15.25 13.56
C ASN A 97 2.39 -15.01 13.26
N LEU A 98 1.70 -14.14 14.03
CA LEU A 98 0.26 -13.92 13.89
C LEU A 98 -0.16 -13.44 12.49
N LEU A 99 0.67 -12.61 11.85
CA LEU A 99 0.41 -12.04 10.53
C LEU A 99 1.16 -12.76 9.40
N GLY A 100 1.90 -13.83 9.72
CA GLY A 100 2.69 -14.60 8.76
C GLY A 100 1.94 -15.82 8.23
N ASP A 101 2.51 -16.46 7.21
CA ASP A 101 2.00 -17.73 6.67
C ASP A 101 2.91 -18.90 7.09
N PRO A 102 2.38 -19.99 7.69
CA PRO A 102 3.19 -21.13 8.10
C PRO A 102 3.94 -21.80 6.94
N ASP A 103 3.44 -21.71 5.70
CA ASP A 103 4.09 -22.33 4.53
C ASP A 103 5.49 -21.73 4.29
N ASN A 104 5.73 -20.47 4.68
CA ASN A 104 7.03 -19.79 4.54
C ASN A 104 8.12 -20.31 5.49
N PHE A 105 7.78 -21.20 6.45
CA PHE A 105 8.79 -21.92 7.25
C PHE A 105 9.30 -23.19 6.57
N THR A 106 8.69 -23.60 5.46
CA THR A 106 9.20 -24.70 4.62
C THR A 106 10.10 -24.14 3.52
N PRO A 107 11.30 -24.71 3.29
CA PRO A 107 12.14 -24.29 2.18
C PRO A 107 11.43 -24.42 0.83
N ALA A 108 11.63 -23.44 -0.05
CA ALA A 108 10.98 -23.42 -1.36
C ALA A 108 11.29 -24.69 -2.18
N ASN A 109 10.25 -25.30 -2.74
CA ASN A 109 10.36 -26.44 -3.64
C ASN A 109 9.70 -26.11 -4.99
N PRO A 110 10.46 -25.97 -6.09
CA PRO A 110 9.91 -25.57 -7.39
C PRO A 110 8.98 -26.63 -8.01
N LEU A 111 8.97 -27.86 -7.49
CA LEU A 111 8.14 -28.96 -7.98
C LEU A 111 6.81 -29.11 -7.21
N VAL A 112 6.61 -28.38 -6.12
CA VAL A 112 5.44 -28.51 -5.25
C VAL A 112 4.85 -27.14 -4.97
N THR A 113 3.59 -26.93 -5.38
CA THR A 113 2.83 -25.72 -5.04
C THR A 113 1.95 -26.00 -3.82
N PRO A 114 2.00 -25.16 -2.77
CA PRO A 114 1.08 -25.29 -1.64
C PRO A 114 -0.39 -25.17 -2.09
N PRO A 115 -1.31 -25.92 -1.46
CA PRO A 115 -2.71 -26.01 -1.90
C PRO A 115 -3.47 -24.67 -1.80
N HIS A 116 -3.07 -23.78 -0.88
CA HIS A 116 -3.75 -22.50 -0.63
C HIS A 116 -2.80 -21.30 -0.75
N ILE A 117 -1.96 -21.29 -1.80
CA ILE A 117 -1.02 -20.18 -2.04
C ILE A 117 -1.74 -18.83 -2.12
N LYS A 118 -1.25 -17.87 -1.32
CA LYS A 118 -1.77 -16.51 -1.21
C LYS A 118 -0.63 -15.54 -0.90
N PRO A 119 -0.76 -14.26 -1.23
CA PRO A 119 0.20 -13.26 -0.78
C PRO A 119 -0.06 -12.90 0.71
N GLU A 120 0.83 -12.07 1.26
CA GLU A 120 0.65 -11.47 2.57
C GLU A 120 -0.63 -10.64 2.66
N TRP A 121 -1.15 -10.49 3.88
CA TRP A 121 -2.48 -9.93 4.16
C TRP A 121 -2.74 -8.56 3.53
N TYR A 122 -1.72 -7.69 3.47
CA TYR A 122 -1.83 -6.34 2.91
C TYR A 122 -1.98 -6.31 1.38
N PHE A 123 -1.81 -7.45 0.69
CA PHE A 123 -2.08 -7.59 -0.74
C PHE A 123 -3.37 -8.36 -1.07
N LEU A 124 -4.07 -8.89 -0.08
CA LEU A 124 -5.24 -9.76 -0.31
C LEU A 124 -6.37 -9.04 -1.06
N PHE A 125 -6.64 -7.77 -0.76
CA PHE A 125 -7.66 -7.01 -1.48
C PHE A 125 -7.41 -6.95 -3.00
N ALA A 126 -6.15 -6.73 -3.38
CA ALA A 126 -5.74 -6.62 -4.77
C ALA A 126 -5.70 -7.99 -5.45
N TYR A 127 -5.31 -9.02 -4.70
CA TYR A 127 -5.36 -10.42 -5.13
C TYR A 127 -6.80 -10.92 -5.35
N ALA A 128 -7.75 -10.52 -4.52
CA ALA A 128 -9.18 -10.80 -4.72
C ALA A 128 -9.70 -10.14 -6.00
N ILE A 129 -9.35 -8.87 -6.26
CA ILE A 129 -9.69 -8.18 -7.51
C ILE A 129 -9.11 -8.92 -8.73
N LEU A 130 -7.83 -9.30 -8.68
CA LEU A 130 -7.16 -10.05 -9.75
C LEU A 130 -7.90 -11.35 -10.08
N ARG A 131 -8.31 -12.13 -9.07
CA ARG A 131 -9.00 -13.42 -9.24
C ARG A 131 -10.47 -13.30 -9.63
N SER A 132 -11.10 -12.15 -9.39
CA SER A 132 -12.51 -11.93 -9.68
C SER A 132 -12.80 -11.83 -11.19
N ILE A 133 -11.78 -11.61 -12.02
CA ILE A 133 -11.93 -11.47 -13.47
C ILE A 133 -11.44 -12.74 -14.16
N PRO A 134 -12.31 -13.51 -14.86
CA PRO A 134 -11.96 -14.76 -15.52
C PRO A 134 -11.22 -14.53 -16.86
N ASN A 135 -10.26 -13.60 -16.89
CA ASN A 135 -9.40 -13.32 -18.02
C ASN A 135 -8.01 -12.89 -17.51
N LYS A 136 -6.95 -13.53 -18.00
CA LYS A 136 -5.57 -13.26 -17.53
C LYS A 136 -5.14 -11.81 -17.72
N LEU A 137 -5.42 -11.20 -18.87
CA LEU A 137 -5.07 -9.80 -19.14
C LEU A 137 -5.98 -8.86 -18.34
N GLY A 138 -7.29 -9.10 -18.36
CA GLY A 138 -8.29 -8.31 -17.63
C GLY A 138 -8.00 -8.26 -16.14
N GLY A 139 -7.69 -9.40 -15.51
CA GLY A 139 -7.31 -9.47 -14.10
C GLY A 139 -6.04 -8.68 -13.79
N VAL A 140 -5.00 -8.80 -14.63
CA VAL A 140 -3.74 -8.03 -14.44
C VAL A 140 -3.97 -6.52 -14.60
N LEU A 141 -4.81 -6.11 -15.55
CA LEU A 141 -5.18 -4.71 -15.71
C LEU A 141 -6.00 -4.21 -14.51
N ALA A 142 -6.95 -4.99 -14.01
CA ALA A 142 -7.74 -4.60 -12.84
C ALA A 142 -6.89 -4.49 -11.57
N LEU A 143 -5.92 -5.39 -11.37
CA LEU A 143 -4.92 -5.28 -10.30
C LEU A 143 -4.13 -3.97 -10.42
N LEU A 144 -3.67 -3.63 -11.63
CA LEU A 144 -2.95 -2.37 -11.84
C LEU A 144 -3.85 -1.16 -11.54
N PHE A 145 -5.08 -1.17 -12.04
CA PHE A 145 -6.04 -0.08 -11.85
C PHE A 145 -6.53 0.04 -10.40
N SER A 146 -6.51 -1.01 -9.59
CA SER A 146 -6.89 -0.91 -8.17
C SER A 146 -5.97 0.02 -7.38
N ILE A 147 -4.75 0.27 -7.88
CA ILE A 147 -3.82 1.25 -7.32
C ILE A 147 -3.83 2.54 -8.15
N LEU A 148 -3.74 2.45 -9.48
CA LEU A 148 -3.65 3.64 -10.35
C LEU A 148 -4.89 4.55 -10.29
N ILE A 149 -6.06 4.02 -9.90
CA ILE A 149 -7.26 4.82 -9.72
C ILE A 149 -7.07 5.96 -8.71
N LEU A 150 -6.13 5.83 -7.76
CA LEU A 150 -5.80 6.89 -6.81
C LEU A 150 -5.32 8.18 -7.49
N PHE A 151 -4.65 8.09 -8.65
CA PHE A 151 -4.22 9.27 -9.42
C PHE A 151 -5.39 10.00 -10.09
N LEU A 152 -6.53 9.34 -10.29
CA LEU A 152 -7.72 9.98 -10.86
C LEU A 152 -8.53 10.72 -9.79
N MET A 153 -8.28 10.49 -8.50
CA MET A 153 -9.06 11.07 -7.40
C MET A 153 -9.19 12.61 -7.45
N PRO A 154 -8.14 13.39 -7.76
CA PRO A 154 -8.27 14.84 -7.90
C PRO A 154 -9.18 15.26 -9.06
N LEU A 155 -9.17 14.50 -10.16
CA LEU A 155 -9.95 14.79 -11.37
C LEU A 155 -11.43 14.41 -11.20
N LEU A 156 -11.71 13.40 -10.37
CA LEU A 156 -13.05 12.92 -10.07
C LEU A 156 -13.74 13.73 -8.95
N HIS A 157 -13.06 14.71 -8.35
CA HIS A 157 -13.64 15.51 -7.28
C HIS A 157 -14.65 16.53 -7.83
N THR A 158 -15.95 16.29 -7.59
CA THR A 158 -17.05 17.15 -8.06
C THR A 158 -17.59 18.13 -7.03
N SER A 159 -17.18 17.99 -5.77
CA SER A 159 -17.73 18.78 -4.66
C SER A 159 -17.14 20.19 -4.60
N ARG A 160 -17.93 21.15 -4.13
CA ARG A 160 -17.44 22.50 -3.76
C ARG A 160 -16.78 22.54 -2.38
N GLN A 161 -17.04 21.53 -1.55
CA GLN A 161 -16.42 21.36 -0.24
C GLN A 161 -15.29 20.33 -0.32
N ARG A 162 -14.09 20.72 0.12
CA ARG A 162 -12.86 19.91 0.03
C ARG A 162 -12.94 18.61 0.84
N THR A 163 -13.32 18.68 2.12
CA THR A 163 -13.33 17.50 3.03
C THR A 163 -14.69 16.82 3.10
N LEU A 164 -14.73 15.64 3.70
CA LEU A 164 -15.95 14.85 3.92
C LEU A 164 -16.71 15.25 5.21
N MET A 165 -16.15 16.14 6.03
CA MET A 165 -16.69 16.47 7.37
C MET A 165 -18.18 16.86 7.30
N PHE A 166 -18.52 17.76 6.37
CA PHE A 166 -19.86 18.32 6.17
C PHE A 166 -20.62 17.69 5.00
N ARG A 167 -20.22 16.48 4.55
CA ARG A 167 -20.84 15.79 3.40
C ARG A 167 -21.36 14.41 3.82
N PRO A 168 -22.56 14.30 4.42
CA PRO A 168 -23.06 13.04 4.98
C PRO A 168 -23.09 11.89 3.98
N LEU A 169 -23.61 12.13 2.77
CA LEU A 169 -23.67 11.10 1.72
C LEU A 169 -22.28 10.64 1.28
N ALA A 170 -21.33 11.57 1.08
CA ALA A 170 -19.97 11.20 0.70
C ALA A 170 -19.23 10.46 1.83
N LYS A 171 -19.53 10.78 3.10
CA LYS A 171 -19.02 10.06 4.27
C LYS A 171 -19.57 8.63 4.33
N LEU A 172 -20.85 8.44 4.02
CA LEU A 172 -21.45 7.10 3.89
C LEU A 172 -20.72 6.27 2.82
N PHE A 173 -20.57 6.80 1.61
CA PHE A 173 -19.86 6.10 0.53
C PHE A 173 -18.39 5.81 0.86
N PHE A 174 -17.70 6.73 1.54
CA PHE A 174 -16.35 6.48 2.03
C PHE A 174 -16.29 5.25 2.94
N TRP A 175 -17.20 5.15 3.91
CA TRP A 175 -17.25 3.98 4.80
C TRP A 175 -17.69 2.70 4.07
N THR A 176 -18.55 2.81 3.06
CA THR A 176 -18.87 1.67 2.18
C THR A 176 -17.63 1.18 1.45
N ILE A 177 -16.76 2.07 0.94
CA ILE A 177 -15.49 1.69 0.30
C ILE A 177 -14.56 1.02 1.31
N VAL A 178 -14.41 1.57 2.52
CA VAL A 178 -13.59 0.96 3.57
C VAL A 178 -14.08 -0.45 3.93
N ALA A 179 -15.39 -0.62 4.13
CA ALA A 179 -15.98 -1.93 4.39
C ALA A 179 -15.77 -2.91 3.22
N ASN A 180 -15.89 -2.44 1.98
CA ASN A 180 -15.63 -3.26 0.80
C ASN A 180 -14.15 -3.69 0.71
N MET A 181 -13.19 -2.83 1.07
CA MET A 181 -11.77 -3.20 1.12
C MET A 181 -11.47 -4.25 2.20
N VAL A 182 -12.16 -4.18 3.35
CA VAL A 182 -12.08 -5.24 4.37
C VAL A 182 -12.65 -6.56 3.84
N ILE A 183 -13.80 -6.53 3.15
CA ILE A 183 -14.39 -7.73 2.53
C ILE A 183 -13.47 -8.33 1.45
N LEU A 184 -12.80 -7.50 0.64
CA LEU A 184 -11.84 -7.96 -0.36
C LEU A 184 -10.57 -8.56 0.28
N THR A 185 -10.23 -8.14 1.49
CA THR A 185 -9.07 -8.65 2.24
C THR A 185 -9.37 -9.99 2.91
N TRP A 186 -10.62 -10.24 3.29
CA TRP A 186 -11.10 -11.47 3.94
C TRP A 186 -11.22 -12.63 2.95
#